data_AF-A0AAV7YB05-F1
#
_entry.id   AF-A0AAV7YB05-F1
#
_cell.length_a   1.000
_cell.length_b   1.000
_cell.length_c   1.000
_cell.angle_alpha   90.00
_cell.angle_beta   90.00
_cell.angle_gamma   90.00
#
_symmetry.space_group_name_H-M   'P 1'
#
loop_
_entity.id
_entity.type
_entity.pdbx_description
1 polymer ?
#
loop_
_entity_poly.entity_id
_entity_poly.type
_entity_poly.pdbx_seq_one_letter_code
_entity_poly.pdbx_strand_id
1 'polypeptide(L)'
;MEILQLMFPDLSIEVLIAAGEINNNNPERTADFLLDPKNVTMLVESFSIQTGSGVNADNVEEKKSQMKQPKEEINKPKKKNETKIEEEKNSDWSDETNEFTTTDSYTSGTGTGTGTGTGTEDEDSDKFLDETSEEFVSEDNDELFDIKQDSKVLGMSKFDPKDYDKRKSFLPPTEEVKGLLTLNPRQTAVMKYVVSVSKKKSEQAYFEVLNRLKNMNFYKNDLDKTIVYIRDVAPVIIHFRSNIFDNLLNDTHYRNCFEINQQQYNNSSGSRVNHESQLFNNLYEEFGTQKHCTSFERPKYGSLNIVKDEKGVKCCYSYGECYMELKGVKLRTTFANMDSFSTKNLASCEYYCHVLSEFSEQELKAIMEVGTGRASWKDSSVITHYKECQIHGPVKLSQNIKVIAFPNNLKSKFAQKVQEFAFINNCSVRWF
;
A
#
# COMPACT_ATOMS: atom_id res chain seq x y z
N MET A 1 7.05 1.47 15.49
CA MET A 1 8.45 1.14 15.84
C MET A 1 8.79 -0.29 15.45
N GLU A 2 8.17 -1.31 16.05
CA GLU A 2 8.46 -2.72 15.69
C GLU A 2 8.27 -3.05 14.19
N ILE A 3 7.25 -2.52 13.51
CA ILE A 3 7.11 -2.72 12.06
C ILE A 3 8.31 -2.13 11.30
N LEU A 4 8.74 -0.91 11.68
CA LEU A 4 9.92 -0.28 11.07
C LEU A 4 11.16 -1.11 11.33
N GLN A 5 11.30 -1.72 12.50
CA GLN A 5 12.43 -2.61 12.78
C GLN A 5 12.38 -3.91 11.96
N LEU A 6 11.18 -4.48 11.76
CA LEU A 6 11.02 -5.66 10.89
C LEU A 6 11.33 -5.36 9.42
N MET A 7 10.98 -4.15 8.97
CA MET A 7 11.24 -3.66 7.61
C MET A 7 12.70 -3.20 7.42
N PHE A 8 13.28 -2.58 8.45
CA PHE A 8 14.59 -1.95 8.45
C PHE A 8 15.39 -2.43 9.67
N PRO A 9 15.89 -3.68 9.67
CA PRO A 9 16.54 -4.28 10.84
C PRO A 9 17.83 -3.57 11.27
N ASP A 10 18.47 -2.82 10.37
CA ASP A 10 19.66 -2.02 10.69
C ASP A 10 19.33 -0.65 11.32
N LEU A 11 18.06 -0.25 11.35
CA LEU A 11 17.65 0.94 12.07
C LEU A 11 17.67 0.65 13.57
N SER A 12 18.75 1.07 14.23
CA SER A 12 18.98 0.89 15.66
C SER A 12 17.72 1.26 16.46
N ILE A 13 17.28 0.34 17.33
CA ILE A 13 16.19 0.58 18.28
C ILE A 13 16.52 1.81 19.12
N GLU A 14 17.78 2.01 19.47
CA GLU A 14 18.25 3.12 20.29
C GLU A 14 18.07 4.46 19.59
N VAL A 15 18.33 4.56 18.27
CA VAL A 15 18.03 5.77 17.46
C VAL A 15 16.53 6.05 17.46
N LEU A 16 15.74 5.01 17.29
CA LEU A 16 14.29 5.05 17.28
C LEU A 16 13.70 5.45 18.65
N ILE A 17 14.25 4.94 19.75
CA ILE A 17 13.87 5.29 21.13
C ILE A 17 14.31 6.70 21.46
N ALA A 18 15.56 7.08 21.16
CA ALA A 18 16.07 8.41 21.45
C ALA A 18 15.30 9.49 20.71
N ALA A 19 14.90 9.25 19.46
CA ALA A 19 14.00 10.16 18.76
C ALA A 19 12.63 10.26 19.44
N GLY A 20 12.11 9.15 19.97
CA GLY A 20 10.89 9.14 20.79
C GLY A 20 11.04 9.98 22.06
N GLU A 21 12.09 9.74 22.83
CA GLU A 21 12.39 10.42 24.08
C GLU A 21 12.60 11.93 23.90
N ILE A 22 13.38 12.33 22.89
CA ILE A 22 13.61 13.76 22.54
C ILE A 22 12.28 14.48 22.30
N ASN A 23 11.28 13.76 21.79
CA ASN A 23 9.99 14.31 21.41
C ASN A 23 8.87 13.98 22.39
N ASN A 24 9.21 13.60 23.63
CA ASN A 24 8.24 13.23 24.68
C ASN A 24 7.25 12.15 24.23
N ASN A 25 7.71 11.18 23.44
CA ASN A 25 6.94 10.11 22.83
C ASN A 25 5.76 10.60 21.97
N ASN A 26 5.78 11.85 21.49
CA ASN A 26 4.81 12.35 20.53
C ASN A 26 5.14 11.74 19.16
N PRO A 27 4.26 10.90 18.56
CA PRO A 27 4.57 10.19 17.31
C PRO A 27 4.82 11.12 16.13
N GLU A 28 4.08 12.23 16.03
CA GLU A 28 4.23 13.21 14.94
C GLU A 28 5.58 13.91 15.03
N ARG A 29 5.96 14.40 16.22
CA ARG A 29 7.26 15.04 16.45
C ARG A 29 8.42 14.05 16.34
N THR A 30 8.23 12.81 16.80
CA THR A 30 9.23 11.73 16.68
C THR A 30 9.46 11.39 15.22
N ALA A 31 8.39 11.28 14.43
CA ALA A 31 8.50 11.15 12.99
C ALA A 31 9.26 12.36 12.44
N ASP A 32 8.78 13.59 12.61
CA ASP A 32 9.45 14.79 12.07
C ASP A 32 10.94 14.86 12.44
N PHE A 33 11.29 14.44 13.65
CA PHE A 33 12.67 14.35 14.12
C PHE A 33 13.48 13.26 13.39
N LEU A 34 12.96 12.03 13.30
CA LEU A 34 13.59 10.92 12.55
C LEU A 34 13.72 11.18 11.05
N LEU A 35 13.02 12.20 10.56
CA LEU A 35 12.93 12.52 9.15
C LEU A 35 13.86 13.65 8.71
N ASP A 36 14.47 14.37 9.65
CA ASP A 36 15.60 15.24 9.34
C ASP A 36 16.89 14.41 9.36
N PRO A 37 17.58 14.24 8.21
CA PRO A 37 18.84 13.52 8.15
C PRO A 37 19.86 14.05 9.15
N LYS A 38 19.84 15.35 9.46
CA LYS A 38 20.74 15.94 10.46
C LYS A 38 20.45 15.42 11.86
N ASN A 39 19.18 15.23 12.22
CA ASN A 39 18.79 14.71 13.52
C ASN A 39 19.13 13.22 13.63
N VAL A 40 18.93 12.45 12.57
CA VAL A 40 19.33 11.03 12.52
C VAL A 40 20.85 10.91 12.58
N THR A 41 21.59 11.69 11.80
CA THR A 41 23.06 11.74 11.86
C THR A 41 23.53 12.16 13.25
N MET A 42 22.94 13.20 13.85
CA MET A 42 23.26 13.63 15.21
C MET A 42 22.99 12.53 16.24
N LEU A 43 21.88 11.80 16.13
CA LEU A 43 21.59 10.66 17.00
C LEU A 43 22.63 9.56 16.81
N VAL A 44 22.88 9.13 15.58
CA VAL A 44 23.86 8.08 15.26
C VAL A 44 25.25 8.47 15.76
N GLU A 45 25.70 9.70 15.52
CA GLU A 45 26.97 10.22 16.02
C GLU A 45 27.01 10.26 17.55
N SER A 46 25.95 10.71 18.21
CA SER A 46 25.87 10.75 19.68
C SER A 46 25.94 9.35 20.31
N PHE A 47 25.36 8.34 19.66
CA PHE A 47 25.43 6.93 20.09
C PHE A 47 26.79 6.29 19.79
N SER A 48 27.40 6.58 18.64
CA SER A 48 28.77 6.13 18.34
C SER A 48 29.78 6.67 19.35
N ILE A 49 29.60 7.92 19.81
CA ILE A 49 30.41 8.54 20.87
C ILE A 49 30.19 7.84 22.22
N GLN A 50 28.94 7.54 22.59
CA GLN A 50 28.64 6.89 23.88
C GLN A 50 29.04 5.41 23.95
N THR A 51 29.00 4.68 22.84
CA THR A 51 29.30 3.23 22.79
C THR A 51 30.79 2.91 22.62
N GLY A 52 31.66 3.91 22.50
CA GLY A 52 33.11 3.72 22.36
C GLY A 52 33.52 3.05 21.04
N SER A 53 32.62 2.97 20.06
CA SER A 53 32.87 2.36 18.75
C SER A 53 33.50 3.39 17.80
N GLY A 54 34.78 3.69 18.04
CA GLY A 54 35.77 4.11 17.04
C GLY A 54 35.45 5.29 16.10
N VAL A 55 35.65 6.52 16.58
CA VAL A 55 36.18 7.62 15.74
C VAL A 55 37.28 8.32 16.55
N ASN A 56 38.44 8.51 15.94
CA ASN A 56 39.66 9.05 16.54
C ASN A 56 39.38 10.42 17.21
N ALA A 57 39.64 10.51 18.51
CA ALA A 57 39.25 11.64 19.37
C ALA A 57 40.00 12.95 19.10
N ASP A 58 40.99 12.93 18.20
CA ASP A 58 41.93 14.05 18.03
C ASP A 58 41.40 15.20 17.13
N ASN A 59 40.20 15.10 16.55
CA ASN A 59 39.65 16.10 15.62
C ASN A 59 38.46 16.94 16.14
N VAL A 60 38.04 16.76 17.39
CA VAL A 60 36.81 17.38 17.93
C VAL A 60 37.08 18.70 18.68
N GLU A 61 38.28 18.90 19.23
CA GLU A 61 38.60 20.14 19.96
C GLU A 61 38.84 21.36 19.05
N GLU A 62 39.25 21.16 17.79
CA GLU A 62 39.58 22.28 16.90
C GLU A 62 38.33 22.98 16.31
N LYS A 63 37.19 22.29 16.22
CA LYS A 63 35.93 22.85 15.68
C LYS A 63 35.06 23.60 16.70
N LYS A 64 35.32 23.47 18.00
CA LYS A 64 34.57 24.20 19.04
C LYS A 64 34.94 25.69 19.15
N SER A 65 36.00 26.14 18.47
CA SER A 65 36.51 27.52 18.58
C SER A 65 35.90 28.53 17.57
N GLN A 66 35.12 28.09 16.57
CA GLN A 66 34.70 28.97 15.45
C GLN A 66 33.21 29.32 15.37
N MET A 67 32.37 28.97 16.35
CA MET A 67 30.96 29.41 16.38
C MET A 67 30.71 30.44 17.48
N LYS A 68 31.11 31.70 17.24
CA LYS A 68 30.51 32.88 17.89
C LYS A 68 29.43 33.44 16.97
N GLN A 69 28.18 33.39 17.43
CA GLN A 69 27.01 33.97 16.76
C GLN A 69 27.04 35.51 16.79
N PRO A 70 26.59 36.19 15.72
CA PRO A 70 26.11 37.57 15.83
C PRO A 70 24.65 37.57 16.31
N LYS A 71 24.36 38.44 17.28
CA LYS A 71 22.99 38.82 17.67
C LYS A 71 22.42 39.75 16.61
N GLU A 72 21.33 39.37 15.95
CA GLU A 72 20.50 40.28 15.15
C GLU A 72 19.17 40.56 15.85
N GLU A 73 18.87 41.85 15.96
CA GLU A 73 17.61 42.42 16.44
C GLU A 73 16.45 42.10 15.49
N ILE A 74 15.41 41.46 16.02
CA ILE A 74 14.15 41.26 15.29
C ILE A 74 13.21 42.44 15.57
N ASN A 75 13.04 43.28 14.54
CA ASN A 75 11.99 44.29 14.45
C ASN A 75 10.60 43.64 14.33
N LYS A 76 9.68 44.03 15.22
CA LYS A 76 8.26 43.63 15.19
C LYS A 76 7.52 44.31 14.02
N PRO A 77 6.70 43.60 13.23
CA PRO A 77 5.76 44.23 12.33
C PRO A 77 4.42 44.53 13.01
N LYS A 78 3.85 45.68 12.62
CA LYS A 78 2.60 46.29 13.08
C LYS A 78 1.37 45.52 12.59
N LYS A 79 0.38 45.39 13.50
CA LYS A 79 -1.01 44.98 13.23
C LYS A 79 -1.64 45.82 12.11
N LYS A 80 -2.37 45.16 11.19
CA LYS A 80 -3.41 45.78 10.38
C LYS A 80 -4.61 44.84 10.17
N ASN A 81 -5.74 45.35 10.65
CA ASN A 81 -7.11 45.31 10.13
C ASN A 81 -7.80 43.96 9.91
N GLU A 82 -8.63 43.65 10.90
CA GLU A 82 -9.85 42.85 10.81
C GLU A 82 -10.79 43.46 9.75
N THR A 83 -11.28 42.60 8.85
CA THR A 83 -12.39 42.94 7.96
C THR A 83 -13.55 42.02 8.33
N LYS A 84 -14.66 42.62 8.76
CA LYS A 84 -15.96 41.96 8.98
C LYS A 84 -16.43 41.35 7.66
N ILE A 85 -16.84 40.08 7.70
CA ILE A 85 -17.69 39.49 6.67
C ILE A 85 -19.08 39.36 7.29
N GLU A 86 -20.04 39.95 6.60
CA GLU A 86 -21.46 39.97 6.94
C GLU A 86 -22.10 38.60 6.72
N GLU A 87 -22.99 38.23 7.65
CA GLU A 87 -23.92 37.12 7.54
C GLU A 87 -25.00 37.48 6.50
N GLU A 88 -25.09 36.72 5.42
CA GLU A 88 -26.31 36.66 4.60
C GLU A 88 -26.97 35.29 4.71
N LYS A 89 -28.28 35.36 4.97
CA LYS A 89 -29.21 34.27 5.18
C LYS A 89 -29.86 33.83 3.85
N ASN A 90 -30.27 32.57 3.84
CA ASN A 90 -31.40 31.95 3.12
C ASN A 90 -31.31 31.70 1.60
N SER A 91 -31.33 30.41 1.25
CA SER A 91 -32.42 29.78 0.45
C SER A 91 -32.22 28.26 0.51
N ASP A 92 -32.95 27.52 1.34
CA ASP A 92 -34.23 26.88 0.98
C ASP A 92 -34.17 26.19 -0.39
N TRP A 93 -33.67 24.95 -0.41
CA TRP A 93 -33.83 24.01 -1.52
C TRP A 93 -34.54 22.78 -0.97
N SER A 94 -35.79 22.64 -1.40
CA SER A 94 -36.69 21.55 -1.11
C SER A 94 -36.21 20.23 -1.68
N ASP A 95 -36.50 19.16 -0.93
CA ASP A 95 -36.29 17.76 -1.22
C ASP A 95 -36.77 17.33 -2.63
N GLU A 96 -35.86 16.83 -3.45
CA GLU A 96 -36.16 15.87 -4.50
C GLU A 96 -35.44 14.55 -4.19
N THR A 97 -36.20 13.60 -3.66
CA THR A 97 -35.80 12.21 -3.48
C THR A 97 -35.70 11.54 -4.86
N ASN A 98 -34.50 11.42 -5.42
CA ASN A 98 -34.23 10.51 -6.52
C ASN A 98 -33.84 9.14 -5.95
N GLU A 99 -34.82 8.23 -5.90
CA GLU A 99 -34.56 6.79 -5.81
C GLU A 99 -33.83 6.35 -7.09
N PHE A 100 -32.53 6.05 -6.97
CA PHE A 100 -31.75 5.46 -8.05
C PHE A 100 -31.30 4.05 -7.62
N THR A 101 -32.04 3.05 -8.08
CA THR A 101 -31.71 1.64 -7.92
C THR A 101 -30.65 1.24 -8.96
N THR A 102 -29.40 1.10 -8.55
CA THR A 102 -28.38 0.41 -9.37
C THR A 102 -28.34 -1.06 -8.98
N THR A 103 -29.02 -1.89 -9.75
CA THR A 103 -28.81 -3.34 -9.78
C THR A 103 -27.66 -3.66 -10.73
N ASP A 104 -26.44 -3.72 -10.21
CA ASP A 104 -25.32 -4.37 -10.90
C ASP A 104 -25.11 -5.74 -10.26
N SER A 105 -25.64 -6.78 -10.91
CA SER A 105 -25.39 -8.18 -10.56
C SER A 105 -24.01 -8.60 -11.07
N TYR A 106 -23.13 -8.98 -10.14
CA TYR A 106 -21.95 -9.77 -10.46
C TYR A 106 -22.41 -11.14 -10.98
N THR A 107 -22.31 -11.36 -12.29
CA THR A 107 -22.38 -12.70 -12.88
C THR A 107 -21.08 -12.99 -13.59
N SER A 108 -20.28 -13.86 -12.96
CA SER A 108 -19.15 -14.54 -13.57
C SER A 108 -19.69 -15.50 -14.65
N GLY A 109 -19.59 -15.11 -15.92
CA GLY A 109 -19.96 -15.96 -17.04
C GLY A 109 -18.89 -17.01 -17.33
N THR A 110 -19.11 -18.24 -16.90
CA THR A 110 -18.49 -19.43 -17.51
C THR A 110 -19.37 -19.89 -18.67
N GLY A 111 -18.86 -19.76 -19.89
CA GLY A 111 -19.54 -20.25 -21.08
C GLY A 111 -19.33 -21.75 -21.26
N THR A 112 -20.41 -22.52 -21.20
CA THR A 112 -20.51 -23.84 -21.84
C THR A 112 -21.84 -23.92 -22.59
N GLY A 113 -21.76 -24.21 -23.88
CA GLY A 113 -22.93 -24.45 -24.71
C GLY A 113 -23.39 -25.90 -24.63
N THR A 114 -24.69 -26.11 -24.84
CA THR A 114 -25.36 -27.10 -25.71
C THR A 114 -26.69 -27.56 -25.12
N GLY A 115 -27.67 -27.80 -25.98
CA GLY A 115 -28.70 -28.82 -25.75
C GLY A 115 -30.11 -28.33 -25.46
N THR A 116 -30.89 -28.18 -26.52
CA THR A 116 -32.36 -28.17 -26.51
C THR A 116 -32.92 -29.53 -26.05
N GLY A 117 -33.91 -29.53 -25.16
CA GLY A 117 -34.68 -30.74 -24.83
C GLY A 117 -35.89 -30.44 -23.94
N THR A 118 -37.09 -30.72 -24.46
CA THR A 118 -38.42 -30.58 -23.84
C THR A 118 -38.83 -31.83 -23.04
N GLY A 119 -39.57 -31.65 -21.94
CA GLY A 119 -40.33 -32.70 -21.22
C GLY A 119 -40.52 -32.33 -19.74
N THR A 120 -41.71 -31.84 -19.32
CA THR A 120 -42.83 -32.57 -18.67
C THR A 120 -42.52 -33.15 -17.28
N GLU A 121 -43.19 -32.53 -16.28
CA GLU A 121 -43.84 -33.08 -15.08
C GLU A 121 -43.25 -34.36 -14.43
N ASP A 122 -42.89 -34.27 -13.14
CA ASP A 122 -43.61 -35.00 -12.08
C ASP A 122 -43.11 -34.61 -10.68
N GLU A 123 -44.07 -34.61 -9.76
CA GLU A 123 -43.96 -34.49 -8.30
C GLU A 123 -43.21 -35.71 -7.72
N ASP A 124 -42.36 -35.53 -6.70
CA ASP A 124 -42.48 -36.30 -5.45
C ASP A 124 -41.37 -36.02 -4.42
N SER A 125 -41.85 -35.70 -3.21
CA SER A 125 -41.41 -36.11 -1.87
C SER A 125 -39.92 -36.15 -1.50
N ASP A 126 -39.59 -35.32 -0.50
CA ASP A 126 -38.99 -35.69 0.79
C ASP A 126 -38.06 -36.92 0.82
N LYS A 127 -36.76 -36.65 0.99
CA LYS A 127 -35.88 -37.42 1.88
C LYS A 127 -34.66 -36.59 2.25
N PHE A 128 -34.72 -36.03 3.46
CA PHE A 128 -33.55 -35.63 4.23
C PHE A 128 -32.65 -36.85 4.45
N LEU A 129 -31.43 -36.80 3.90
CA LEU A 129 -30.34 -37.65 4.34
C LEU A 129 -29.22 -36.76 4.85
N ASP A 130 -28.92 -37.01 6.12
CA ASP A 130 -27.86 -36.51 6.97
C ASP A 130 -26.53 -37.09 6.46
N GLU A 131 -25.74 -36.28 5.76
CA GLU A 131 -24.36 -36.62 5.37
C GLU A 131 -23.38 -35.84 6.26
N THR A 132 -22.98 -36.56 7.30
CA THR A 132 -21.66 -36.60 7.94
C THR A 132 -20.61 -35.61 7.44
N SER A 133 -20.19 -34.76 8.38
CA SER A 133 -18.96 -33.98 8.38
C SER A 133 -17.72 -34.85 8.10
N GLU A 134 -17.12 -34.69 6.92
CA GLU A 134 -15.73 -35.09 6.70
C GLU A 134 -14.81 -34.02 7.31
N GLU A 135 -14.09 -34.42 8.36
CA GLU A 135 -12.97 -33.67 8.92
C GLU A 135 -11.88 -33.52 7.85
N PHE A 136 -11.73 -32.29 7.33
CA PHE A 136 -10.60 -31.91 6.52
C PHE A 136 -9.37 -31.73 7.43
N VAL A 137 -8.67 -32.82 7.71
CA VAL A 137 -7.33 -32.77 8.31
C VAL A 137 -6.38 -32.27 7.22
N SER A 138 -6.04 -30.99 7.26
CA SER A 138 -4.94 -30.44 6.46
C SER A 138 -3.63 -30.95 7.07
N GLU A 139 -3.10 -32.03 6.52
CA GLU A 139 -1.70 -32.41 6.73
C GLU A 139 -0.82 -31.35 6.05
N ASP A 140 -0.24 -30.46 6.87
CA ASP A 140 0.86 -29.60 6.50
C ASP A 140 2.07 -30.49 6.16
N ASN A 141 2.15 -30.93 4.90
CA ASN A 141 3.38 -31.49 4.33
C ASN A 141 4.37 -30.34 4.11
N ASP A 142 5.14 -30.03 5.16
CA ASP A 142 6.43 -29.35 5.08
C ASP A 142 7.45 -30.25 4.34
N GLU A 143 7.23 -30.53 3.05
CA GLU A 143 8.31 -30.96 2.16
C GLU A 143 9.23 -29.76 1.92
N LEU A 144 10.14 -29.59 2.87
CA LEU A 144 11.33 -28.77 2.74
C LEU A 144 12.12 -29.29 1.52
N PHE A 145 11.94 -28.65 0.36
CA PHE A 145 12.78 -28.86 -0.81
C PHE A 145 14.26 -28.80 -0.37
N ASP A 146 14.94 -29.95 -0.38
CA ASP A 146 16.36 -30.04 -0.06
C ASP A 146 17.15 -29.52 -1.27
N ILE A 147 17.23 -28.18 -1.39
CA ILE A 147 18.05 -27.45 -2.37
C ILE A 147 19.53 -27.56 -1.99
N LYS A 148 20.03 -28.78 -1.83
CA LYS A 148 21.45 -29.04 -1.55
C LYS A 148 22.20 -29.71 -2.70
N GLN A 149 21.51 -30.29 -3.69
CA GLN A 149 22.22 -31.12 -4.68
C GLN A 149 22.71 -30.41 -5.96
N ASP A 150 22.25 -29.22 -6.33
CA ASP A 150 22.68 -28.57 -7.61
C ASP A 150 23.59 -27.35 -7.49
N SER A 151 24.08 -27.01 -6.29
CA SER A 151 24.96 -25.84 -6.10
C SER A 151 26.32 -25.94 -6.80
N LYS A 152 26.75 -27.14 -7.21
CA LYS A 152 28.05 -27.36 -7.87
C LYS A 152 28.06 -27.11 -9.37
N VAL A 153 26.90 -27.14 -10.05
CA VAL A 153 26.84 -27.05 -11.52
C VAL A 153 26.75 -25.60 -12.01
N LEU A 154 26.35 -24.65 -11.15
CA LEU A 154 26.12 -23.26 -11.56
C LEU A 154 27.23 -22.27 -11.19
N GLY A 155 28.36 -22.71 -10.62
CA GLY A 155 29.44 -21.80 -10.21
C GLY A 155 28.99 -20.72 -9.22
N MET A 156 27.87 -20.94 -8.53
CA MET A 156 27.34 -20.01 -7.55
C MET A 156 28.12 -20.23 -6.25
N SER A 157 29.03 -19.31 -5.92
CA SER A 157 29.61 -19.22 -4.58
C SER A 157 28.49 -19.30 -3.55
N LYS A 158 28.70 -20.01 -2.44
CA LYS A 158 27.74 -20.08 -1.31
C LYS A 158 27.16 -18.70 -1.07
N PHE A 159 25.86 -18.57 -1.32
CA PHE A 159 25.14 -17.33 -1.10
C PHE A 159 25.25 -16.95 0.37
N ASP A 160 25.68 -15.73 0.65
CA ASP A 160 25.56 -15.13 1.97
C ASP A 160 24.22 -14.38 2.02
N PRO A 161 23.26 -14.78 2.89
CA PRO A 161 22.03 -14.02 3.13
C PRO A 161 22.26 -12.53 3.36
N LYS A 162 23.46 -12.12 3.81
CA LYS A 162 23.85 -10.72 3.96
C LYS A 162 23.91 -9.93 2.65
N ASP A 163 24.02 -10.58 1.48
CA ASP A 163 24.02 -9.89 0.17
C ASP A 163 22.62 -9.45 -0.30
N TYR A 164 21.55 -10.04 0.26
CA TYR A 164 20.17 -9.58 0.08
C TYR A 164 19.87 -8.33 0.91
N ASP A 165 20.63 -8.15 1.99
CA ASP A 165 20.38 -7.13 2.99
C ASP A 165 21.10 -5.81 2.70
N LYS A 166 21.77 -5.63 1.55
CA LYS A 166 22.44 -4.36 1.15
C LYS A 166 21.50 -3.16 0.94
N ARG A 167 20.22 -3.27 1.31
CA ARG A 167 19.25 -2.16 1.39
C ARG A 167 19.46 -1.24 2.60
N LYS A 168 20.57 -1.43 3.33
CA LYS A 168 20.94 -0.91 4.67
C LYS A 168 20.90 0.61 4.88
N SER A 169 20.92 1.43 3.82
CA SER A 169 21.04 2.88 3.97
C SER A 169 19.75 3.65 3.67
N PHE A 170 18.62 2.97 3.47
CA PHE A 170 17.40 3.64 3.08
C PHE A 170 16.56 4.04 4.29
N LEU A 171 16.33 5.34 4.43
CA LEU A 171 15.27 5.87 5.29
C LEU A 171 14.00 6.02 4.44
N PRO A 172 12.87 5.40 4.82
CA PRO A 172 11.62 5.58 4.11
C PRO A 172 11.19 7.06 4.08
N PRO A 173 10.42 7.49 3.06
CA PRO A 173 9.94 8.86 2.97
C PRO A 173 9.11 9.25 4.20
N THR A 174 9.22 10.52 4.59
CA THR A 174 8.49 11.13 5.72
C THR A 174 7.04 10.75 5.82
N GLU A 175 6.32 10.97 4.72
CA GLU A 175 4.87 10.75 4.70
C GLU A 175 4.51 9.27 4.85
N GLU A 176 5.41 8.37 4.42
CA GLU A 176 5.21 6.93 4.57
C GLU A 176 5.33 6.49 6.02
N VAL A 177 6.33 7.01 6.75
CA VAL A 177 6.48 6.75 8.19
C VAL A 177 5.29 7.32 8.96
N LYS A 178 4.89 8.56 8.67
CA LYS A 178 3.70 9.19 9.28
C LYS A 178 2.46 8.35 9.04
N GLY A 179 2.23 7.91 7.81
CA GLY A 179 1.14 7.02 7.45
C GLY A 179 1.14 5.73 8.28
N LEU A 180 2.29 5.06 8.39
CA LEU A 180 2.42 3.84 9.19
C LEU A 180 2.11 4.06 10.69
N LEU A 181 2.46 5.22 11.25
CA LEU A 181 2.17 5.58 12.64
C LEU A 181 0.68 5.88 12.91
N THR A 182 -0.14 6.07 11.87
CA THR A 182 -1.59 6.24 12.01
C THR A 182 -2.35 4.94 12.23
N LEU A 183 -1.68 3.78 12.09
CA LEU A 183 -2.32 2.48 12.26
C LEU A 183 -2.74 2.27 13.72
N ASN A 184 -3.97 1.77 13.89
CA ASN A 184 -4.40 1.30 15.20
C ASN A 184 -3.65 -0.01 15.58
N PRO A 185 -3.74 -0.48 16.84
CA PRO A 185 -3.03 -1.68 17.28
C PRO A 185 -3.34 -2.94 16.44
N ARG A 186 -4.59 -3.10 16.00
CA ARG A 186 -5.04 -4.22 15.17
C ARG A 186 -4.40 -4.20 13.78
N GLN A 187 -4.47 -3.06 13.09
CA GLN A 187 -3.83 -2.87 11.79
C GLN A 187 -2.31 -3.01 11.87
N THR A 188 -1.72 -2.53 12.96
CA THR A 188 -0.30 -2.72 13.26
C THR A 188 0.06 -4.20 13.34
N ALA A 189 -0.75 -5.00 14.04
CA ALA A 189 -0.52 -6.45 14.13
C ALA A 189 -0.66 -7.15 12.78
N VAL A 190 -1.65 -6.77 11.96
CA VAL A 190 -1.80 -7.26 10.58
C VAL A 190 -0.54 -6.99 9.77
N MET A 191 -0.04 -5.76 9.79
CA MET A 191 1.18 -5.40 9.07
C MET A 191 2.40 -6.17 9.58
N LYS A 192 2.57 -6.34 10.90
CA LYS A 192 3.66 -7.17 11.47
C LYS A 192 3.60 -8.61 10.94
N TYR A 193 2.41 -9.22 10.94
CA TYR A 193 2.19 -10.56 10.42
C TYR A 193 2.58 -10.65 8.94
N VAL A 194 2.03 -9.78 8.08
CA VAL A 194 2.29 -9.83 6.64
C VAL A 194 3.75 -9.54 6.33
N VAL A 195 4.41 -8.59 7.00
CA VAL A 195 5.84 -8.32 6.83
C VAL A 195 6.68 -9.56 7.18
N SER A 196 6.39 -10.22 8.29
CA SER A 196 7.10 -11.44 8.72
C SER A 196 6.96 -12.57 7.70
N VAL A 197 5.73 -12.86 7.27
CA VAL A 197 5.45 -13.93 6.29
C VAL A 197 6.04 -13.58 4.92
N SER A 198 5.84 -12.35 4.45
CA SER A 198 6.37 -11.91 3.15
C SER A 198 7.89 -11.91 3.09
N LYS A 199 8.59 -11.60 4.20
CA LYS A 199 10.05 -11.71 4.29
C LYS A 199 10.54 -13.12 3.94
N LYS A 200 10.03 -14.13 4.66
CA LYS A 200 10.38 -15.54 4.43
C LYS A 200 10.12 -15.94 2.97
N LYS A 201 8.92 -15.65 2.45
CA LYS A 201 8.52 -16.01 1.07
C LYS A 201 9.39 -15.31 0.02
N SER A 202 9.65 -14.01 0.21
CA SER A 202 10.46 -13.22 -0.73
C SER A 202 11.92 -13.68 -0.76
N GLU A 203 12.50 -14.06 0.38
CA GLU A 203 13.85 -14.63 0.43
C GLU A 203 13.93 -15.98 -0.30
N GLN A 204 12.92 -16.83 -0.15
CA GLN A 204 12.82 -18.12 -0.84
C GLN A 204 12.68 -17.95 -2.36
N ALA A 205 11.85 -17.02 -2.82
CA ALA A 205 11.58 -16.78 -4.23
C ALA A 205 12.70 -15.99 -4.97
N TYR A 206 13.64 -15.37 -4.24
CA TYR A 206 14.62 -14.45 -4.82
C TYR A 206 15.42 -15.06 -5.98
N PHE A 207 15.93 -16.28 -5.81
CA PHE A 207 16.77 -16.93 -6.83
C PHE A 207 15.99 -17.40 -8.04
N GLU A 208 14.76 -17.84 -7.85
CA GLU A 208 13.88 -18.24 -8.94
C GLU A 208 13.62 -17.05 -9.85
N VAL A 209 13.22 -15.91 -9.27
CA VAL A 209 13.04 -14.65 -10.01
C VAL A 209 14.32 -14.26 -10.73
N LEU A 210 15.46 -14.26 -10.02
CA LEU A 210 16.75 -13.91 -10.61
C LEU A 210 17.13 -14.80 -11.80
N ASN A 211 16.84 -16.10 -11.74
CA ASN A 211 17.11 -17.02 -12.83
C ASN A 211 16.22 -16.76 -14.05
N ARG A 212 14.92 -16.46 -13.82
CA ARG A 212 14.02 -16.04 -14.90
C ARG A 212 14.50 -14.74 -15.57
N LEU A 213 14.98 -13.79 -14.77
CA LEU A 213 15.50 -12.51 -15.24
C LEU A 213 16.75 -12.62 -16.12
N LYS A 214 17.64 -13.59 -15.86
CA LYS A 214 18.86 -13.81 -16.67
C LYS A 214 18.53 -14.11 -18.12
N ASN A 215 17.47 -14.89 -18.38
CA ASN A 215 17.03 -15.21 -19.75
C ASN A 215 16.53 -13.98 -20.52
N MET A 216 16.20 -12.91 -19.80
CA MET A 216 15.76 -11.62 -20.36
C MET A 216 16.86 -10.54 -20.32
N ASN A 217 18.12 -10.91 -20.05
CA ASN A 217 19.26 -9.99 -19.90
C ASN A 217 19.07 -8.97 -18.77
N PHE A 218 18.48 -9.40 -17.66
CA PHE A 218 18.47 -8.68 -16.39
C PHE A 218 19.26 -9.46 -15.34
N TYR A 219 19.95 -8.73 -14.47
CA TYR A 219 20.84 -9.30 -13.47
C TYR A 219 20.45 -8.85 -12.06
N LYS A 220 21.20 -9.30 -11.06
CA LYS A 220 20.94 -9.01 -9.64
C LYS A 220 20.71 -7.53 -9.36
N ASN A 221 21.59 -6.67 -9.89
CA ASN A 221 21.49 -5.21 -9.71
C ASN A 221 20.22 -4.63 -10.34
N ASP A 222 19.73 -5.21 -11.42
CA ASP A 222 18.46 -4.79 -12.02
C ASP A 222 17.27 -5.18 -11.12
N LEU A 223 17.29 -6.39 -10.55
CA LEU A 223 16.25 -6.84 -9.61
C LEU A 223 16.23 -5.97 -8.35
N ASP A 224 17.41 -5.69 -7.78
CA ASP A 224 17.53 -4.86 -6.59
C ASP A 224 16.99 -3.43 -6.86
N LYS A 225 17.30 -2.84 -8.01
CA LYS A 225 16.73 -1.54 -8.44
C LYS A 225 15.21 -1.60 -8.63
N THR A 226 14.70 -2.66 -9.23
CA THR A 226 13.25 -2.82 -9.44
C THR A 226 12.50 -2.98 -8.12
N ILE A 227 13.05 -3.70 -7.14
CA ILE A 227 12.45 -3.79 -5.79
C ILE A 227 12.43 -2.42 -5.13
N VAL A 228 13.51 -1.65 -5.21
CA VAL A 228 13.57 -0.26 -4.73
C VAL A 228 12.53 0.61 -5.45
N TYR A 229 12.36 0.45 -6.77
CA TYR A 229 11.34 1.16 -7.52
C TYR A 229 9.92 0.81 -7.04
N ILE A 230 9.60 -0.46 -6.82
CA ILE A 230 8.29 -0.90 -6.29
C ILE A 230 8.04 -0.22 -4.94
N ARG A 231 9.04 -0.30 -4.05
CA ARG A 231 9.01 0.28 -2.72
C ARG A 231 8.89 1.80 -2.72
N ASP A 232 9.61 2.52 -3.57
CA ASP A 232 9.75 3.97 -3.37
C ASP A 232 8.99 4.79 -4.41
N VAL A 233 8.80 4.25 -5.61
CA VAL A 233 8.41 5.03 -6.78
C VAL A 233 7.07 4.58 -7.36
N ALA A 234 6.82 3.27 -7.47
CA ALA A 234 5.62 2.74 -8.10
C ALA A 234 4.34 3.28 -7.42
N PRO A 235 3.42 3.95 -8.13
CA PRO A 235 2.28 4.59 -7.49
C PRO A 235 1.22 3.58 -7.05
N VAL A 236 0.70 3.74 -5.83
CA VAL A 236 -0.56 3.09 -5.42
C VAL A 236 -1.69 3.99 -5.88
N ILE A 237 -2.65 3.43 -6.61
CA ILE A 237 -3.79 4.17 -7.17
C ILE A 237 -5.12 3.54 -6.78
N ILE A 238 -6.18 4.35 -6.77
CA ILE A 238 -7.57 3.90 -6.63
C ILE A 238 -8.35 4.42 -7.83
N HIS A 239 -8.88 3.50 -8.65
CA HIS A 239 -9.78 3.82 -9.75
C HIS A 239 -11.18 4.15 -9.22
N PHE A 240 -11.85 5.12 -9.85
CA PHE A 240 -13.22 5.50 -9.52
C PHE A 240 -13.97 6.04 -10.73
N ARG A 241 -15.30 5.89 -10.71
CA ARG A 241 -16.19 6.40 -11.76
C ARG A 241 -16.44 7.89 -11.56
N SER A 242 -16.48 8.67 -12.64
CA SER A 242 -16.69 10.13 -12.51
C SER A 242 -18.01 10.53 -11.86
N ASN A 243 -19.03 9.66 -11.90
CA ASN A 243 -20.34 9.92 -11.28
C ASN A 243 -20.30 9.91 -9.74
N ILE A 244 -19.29 9.33 -9.09
CA ILE A 244 -19.14 9.39 -7.63
C ILE A 244 -18.32 10.60 -7.16
N PHE A 245 -17.86 11.45 -8.09
CA PHE A 245 -16.92 12.52 -7.75
C PHE A 245 -17.52 13.57 -6.80
N ASP A 246 -18.83 13.82 -6.89
CA ASP A 246 -19.52 14.72 -5.96
C ASP A 246 -19.51 14.19 -4.52
N ASN A 247 -19.52 12.86 -4.32
CA ASN A 247 -19.36 12.29 -2.99
C ASN A 247 -17.95 12.50 -2.46
N LEU A 248 -16.93 12.36 -3.33
CA LEU A 248 -15.54 12.62 -2.94
C LEU A 248 -15.30 14.09 -2.59
N LEU A 249 -15.97 15.02 -3.26
CA LEU A 249 -15.86 16.45 -2.98
C LEU A 249 -16.40 16.81 -1.59
N ASN A 250 -17.41 16.07 -1.11
CA ASN A 250 -18.09 16.31 0.16
C ASN A 250 -17.60 15.41 1.30
N ASP A 251 -16.65 14.50 1.05
CA ASP A 251 -16.07 13.65 2.09
C ASP A 251 -14.68 14.14 2.52
N THR A 252 -14.26 13.71 3.70
CA THR A 252 -12.90 13.92 4.23
C THR A 252 -12.02 12.70 4.02
N HIS A 253 -12.64 11.54 3.79
CA HIS A 253 -11.98 10.25 3.62
C HIS A 253 -12.46 9.55 2.35
N TYR A 254 -11.58 8.78 1.73
CA TYR A 254 -12.03 7.79 0.76
C TYR A 254 -12.70 6.63 1.51
N ARG A 255 -13.92 6.28 1.07
CA ARG A 255 -14.73 5.17 1.58
C ARG A 255 -14.94 4.13 0.50
N ASN A 256 -14.82 2.85 0.85
CA ASN A 256 -15.18 1.75 -0.04
C ASN A 256 -16.69 1.45 0.02
N CYS A 257 -17.18 0.59 -0.88
CA CYS A 257 -18.60 0.24 -0.95
C CYS A 257 -19.17 -0.34 0.37
N PHE A 258 -18.34 -1.03 1.15
CA PHE A 258 -18.72 -1.63 2.44
C PHE A 258 -18.92 -0.60 3.56
N GLU A 259 -18.41 0.62 3.39
CA GLU A 259 -18.60 1.72 4.34
C GLU A 259 -19.82 2.55 4.02
N ILE A 260 -20.12 2.74 2.73
CA ILE A 260 -21.20 3.62 2.25
C ILE A 260 -22.54 2.88 2.28
N ASN A 261 -22.57 1.62 1.89
CA ASN A 261 -23.81 0.87 1.66
C ASN A 261 -23.98 -0.28 2.67
N GLN A 262 -23.91 0.01 3.97
CA GLN A 262 -23.97 -1.02 5.03
C GLN A 262 -25.23 -1.90 4.90
N GLN A 263 -26.38 -1.32 4.56
CA GLN A 263 -27.63 -2.08 4.43
C GLN A 263 -27.63 -3.04 3.24
N GLN A 264 -27.06 -2.65 2.09
CA GLN A 264 -27.06 -3.47 0.87
C GLN A 264 -26.00 -4.58 0.93
N TYR A 265 -24.90 -4.35 1.65
CA TYR A 265 -23.77 -5.27 1.72
C TYR A 265 -23.74 -6.17 2.97
N ASN A 266 -24.78 -6.11 3.82
CA ASN A 266 -24.92 -7.02 4.96
C ASN A 266 -24.82 -8.50 4.56
N ASN A 267 -25.27 -8.90 3.36
CA ASN A 267 -25.11 -10.28 2.85
C ASN A 267 -23.71 -10.60 2.30
N SER A 268 -22.96 -9.59 1.83
CA SER A 268 -21.55 -9.75 1.41
C SER A 268 -20.55 -9.66 2.56
N SER A 269 -21.02 -9.23 3.74
CA SER A 269 -20.18 -9.06 4.93
C SER A 269 -19.49 -10.36 5.33
N GLY A 270 -20.20 -11.50 5.28
CA GLY A 270 -19.63 -12.82 5.60
C GLY A 270 -18.51 -13.25 4.64
N SER A 271 -18.70 -13.07 3.34
CA SER A 271 -17.67 -13.42 2.34
C SER A 271 -16.41 -12.57 2.50
N ARG A 272 -16.57 -11.26 2.68
CA ARG A 272 -15.44 -10.36 2.94
C ARG A 272 -14.73 -10.71 4.24
N VAL A 273 -15.48 -10.91 5.33
CA VAL A 273 -14.94 -11.27 6.65
C VAL A 273 -14.13 -12.55 6.54
N ASN A 274 -14.71 -13.62 5.97
CA ASN A 274 -14.02 -14.90 5.80
C ASN A 274 -12.76 -14.76 4.96
N HIS A 275 -12.83 -13.98 3.88
CA HIS A 275 -11.68 -13.73 3.01
C HIS A 275 -10.55 -12.99 3.74
N GLU A 276 -10.87 -11.86 4.39
CA GLU A 276 -9.91 -11.08 5.17
C GLU A 276 -9.34 -11.87 6.36
N SER A 277 -10.14 -12.74 6.99
CA SER A 277 -9.65 -13.65 8.04
C SER A 277 -8.57 -14.59 7.52
N GLN A 278 -8.71 -15.12 6.29
CA GLN A 278 -7.68 -15.98 5.70
C GLN A 278 -6.42 -15.20 5.32
N LEU A 279 -6.58 -14.01 4.75
CA LEU A 279 -5.45 -13.17 4.34
C LEU A 279 -4.64 -12.64 5.53
N PHE A 280 -5.32 -12.28 6.61
CA PHE A 280 -4.74 -11.54 7.73
C PHE A 280 -4.72 -12.36 9.03
N ASN A 281 -4.75 -13.68 8.93
CA ASN A 281 -4.67 -14.61 10.05
C ASN A 281 -5.67 -14.28 11.18
N ASN A 282 -6.91 -14.01 10.78
CA ASN A 282 -8.03 -13.65 11.63
C ASN A 282 -7.86 -12.37 12.48
N LEU A 283 -6.77 -11.62 12.29
CA LEU A 283 -6.43 -10.46 13.12
C LEU A 283 -7.44 -9.31 13.01
N TYR A 284 -8.26 -9.27 11.95
CA TYR A 284 -9.37 -8.33 11.88
C TYR A 284 -10.59 -8.74 12.69
N GLU A 285 -10.84 -10.04 12.88
CA GLU A 285 -11.97 -10.50 13.69
C GLU A 285 -11.62 -10.65 15.16
N GLU A 286 -10.40 -11.13 15.43
CA GLU A 286 -9.92 -11.50 16.75
C GLU A 286 -8.62 -10.78 17.05
N PHE A 287 -8.71 -9.70 17.84
CA PHE A 287 -7.54 -8.96 18.27
C PHE A 287 -7.63 -8.57 19.75
N GLY A 288 -6.81 -9.20 20.59
CA GLY A 288 -6.86 -9.02 22.03
C GLY A 288 -8.23 -9.41 22.59
N THR A 289 -8.86 -8.50 23.33
CA THR A 289 -10.23 -8.69 23.86
C THR A 289 -11.32 -8.14 22.93
N GLN A 290 -10.97 -7.43 21.87
CA GLN A 290 -11.92 -6.82 20.95
C GLN A 290 -12.35 -7.82 19.89
N LYS A 291 -13.63 -8.18 19.92
CA LYS A 291 -14.28 -8.96 18.87
C LYS A 291 -14.81 -8.02 17.79
N HIS A 292 -14.53 -8.36 16.54
CA HIS A 292 -14.97 -7.69 15.32
C HIS A 292 -14.35 -6.32 15.04
N CYS A 293 -14.15 -6.07 13.75
CA CYS A 293 -13.62 -4.84 13.18
C CYS A 293 -14.69 -4.13 12.37
N THR A 294 -14.78 -2.81 12.54
CA THR A 294 -15.72 -1.99 11.77
C THR A 294 -15.29 -1.92 10.29
N SER A 295 -16.23 -1.70 9.36
CA SER A 295 -15.89 -1.52 7.94
C SER A 295 -14.87 -0.40 7.69
N PHE A 296 -14.84 0.62 8.57
CA PHE A 296 -13.90 1.73 8.50
C PHE A 296 -12.46 1.30 8.79
N GLU A 297 -12.26 0.41 9.76
CA GLU A 297 -10.95 -0.07 10.21
C GLU A 297 -10.34 -1.15 9.29
N ARG A 298 -11.18 -1.84 8.49
CA ARG A 298 -10.76 -2.80 7.47
C ARG A 298 -10.04 -2.11 6.30
N PRO A 299 -9.22 -2.84 5.53
CA PRO A 299 -8.44 -2.23 4.45
C PRO A 299 -9.32 -1.60 3.37
N LYS A 300 -8.75 -0.61 2.67
CA LYS A 300 -9.26 -0.11 1.39
C LYS A 300 -8.55 -0.83 0.25
N TYR A 301 -9.17 -0.91 -0.91
CA TYR A 301 -8.64 -1.63 -2.05
C TYR A 301 -8.26 -0.67 -3.17
N GLY A 302 -7.14 -0.95 -3.83
CA GLY A 302 -6.62 -0.23 -4.97
C GLY A 302 -5.73 -1.11 -5.82
N SER A 303 -4.91 -0.50 -6.67
CA SER A 303 -3.92 -1.22 -7.48
C SER A 303 -2.58 -0.48 -7.51
N LEU A 304 -1.50 -1.24 -7.64
CA LEU A 304 -0.16 -0.73 -7.88
C LEU A 304 -0.03 -0.45 -9.38
N ASN A 305 0.11 0.82 -9.75
CA ASN A 305 0.43 1.24 -11.12
C ASN A 305 1.91 0.97 -11.43
N ILE A 306 2.25 -0.32 -11.46
CA ILE A 306 3.62 -0.80 -11.39
C ILE A 306 4.45 -0.42 -12.63
N VAL A 307 3.81 -0.15 -13.76
CA VAL A 307 4.43 0.31 -15.01
C VAL A 307 4.32 1.83 -15.24
N LYS A 308 3.78 2.57 -14.26
CA LYS A 308 3.64 4.04 -14.28
C LYS A 308 2.88 4.55 -15.51
N ASP A 309 1.83 3.84 -15.92
CA ASP A 309 0.97 4.29 -17.02
C ASP A 309 0.21 5.56 -16.58
N GLU A 310 0.32 6.63 -17.35
CA GLU A 310 -0.33 7.91 -17.05
C GLU A 310 -1.86 7.82 -17.08
N LYS A 311 -2.41 6.80 -17.74
CA LYS A 311 -3.85 6.54 -17.83
C LYS A 311 -4.36 5.58 -16.73
N GLY A 312 -3.52 5.25 -15.75
CA GLY A 312 -3.84 4.28 -14.70
C GLY A 312 -3.68 2.84 -15.16
N VAL A 313 -4.26 1.89 -14.42
CA VAL A 313 -4.15 0.45 -14.72
C VAL A 313 -5.35 0.03 -15.58
N LYS A 314 -5.12 -0.27 -16.86
CA LYS A 314 -6.17 -0.53 -17.85
C LYS A 314 -7.15 -1.63 -17.45
N CYS A 315 -6.67 -2.73 -16.87
CA CYS A 315 -7.54 -3.81 -16.39
C CYS A 315 -8.39 -3.44 -15.16
N CYS A 316 -8.21 -2.23 -14.58
CA CYS A 316 -9.06 -1.68 -13.53
C CYS A 316 -10.14 -0.71 -14.02
N TYR A 317 -10.30 -0.49 -15.33
CA TYR A 317 -11.26 0.51 -15.85
C TYR A 317 -12.73 0.19 -15.53
N SER A 318 -13.06 -1.06 -15.21
CA SER A 318 -14.38 -1.45 -14.71
C SER A 318 -14.74 -0.78 -13.36
N TYR A 319 -13.73 -0.47 -12.54
CA TYR A 319 -13.86 0.32 -11.30
C TYR A 319 -13.96 1.83 -11.57
N GLY A 320 -13.55 2.26 -12.77
CA GLY A 320 -13.78 3.60 -13.29
C GLY A 320 -12.64 4.17 -14.11
N GLU A 321 -13.00 5.19 -14.88
CA GLU A 321 -12.15 5.89 -15.85
C GLU A 321 -11.26 6.97 -15.23
N CYS A 322 -11.53 7.37 -13.98
CA CYS A 322 -10.70 8.30 -13.22
C CYS A 322 -9.87 7.54 -12.18
N TYR A 323 -8.80 8.14 -11.67
CA TYR A 323 -8.05 7.54 -10.55
C TYR A 323 -7.42 8.59 -9.64
N MET A 324 -7.16 8.20 -8.39
CA MET A 324 -6.36 8.98 -7.45
C MET A 324 -5.02 8.28 -7.22
N GLU A 325 -3.92 9.03 -7.31
CA GLU A 325 -2.58 8.58 -6.91
C GLU A 325 -2.34 8.90 -5.43
N LEU A 326 -1.95 7.89 -4.66
CA LEU A 326 -1.80 8.01 -3.20
C LEU A 326 -0.36 8.35 -2.77
N LYS A 327 -0.23 8.98 -1.59
CA LYS A 327 1.03 9.24 -0.87
C LYS A 327 0.88 8.89 0.63
N GLY A 328 1.96 8.44 1.26
CA GLY A 328 1.97 8.13 2.69
C GLY A 328 1.13 6.91 3.06
N VAL A 329 1.06 5.92 2.16
CA VAL A 329 0.21 4.73 2.34
C VAL A 329 0.96 3.41 2.12
N LYS A 330 2.10 3.46 1.43
CA LYS A 330 2.77 2.27 0.90
C LYS A 330 3.36 1.39 2.00
N LEU A 331 3.95 1.96 3.05
CA LEU A 331 4.44 1.18 4.21
C LEU A 331 3.32 0.48 4.99
N ARG A 332 2.07 0.93 4.84
CA ARG A 332 0.87 0.32 5.44
C ARG A 332 -0.02 -0.36 4.40
N THR A 333 0.54 -0.70 3.25
CA THR A 333 -0.17 -1.40 2.17
C THR A 333 0.41 -2.79 2.01
N THR A 334 -0.47 -3.78 1.82
CA THR A 334 -0.09 -5.12 1.35
C THR A 334 -0.43 -5.28 -0.11
N PHE A 335 0.25 -6.20 -0.78
CA PHE A 335 0.17 -6.35 -2.23
C PHE A 335 -0.03 -7.79 -2.64
N ALA A 336 -0.79 -8.00 -3.71
CA ALA A 336 -0.97 -9.29 -4.36
C ALA A 336 -0.74 -9.17 -5.88
N ASN A 337 -0.39 -10.28 -6.54
CA ASN A 337 -0.20 -10.32 -7.99
C ASN A 337 -1.49 -10.10 -8.79
N MET A 338 -2.64 -10.37 -8.17
CA MET A 338 -3.97 -10.28 -8.75
C MET A 338 -4.99 -10.02 -7.64
N ASP A 339 -6.28 -10.15 -7.95
CA ASP A 339 -7.36 -10.18 -6.95
C ASP A 339 -7.02 -11.16 -5.82
N SER A 340 -6.96 -10.66 -4.58
CA SER A 340 -6.64 -11.50 -3.42
C SER A 340 -7.67 -12.59 -3.17
N PHE A 341 -8.91 -12.48 -3.67
CA PHE A 341 -9.86 -13.62 -3.63
C PHE A 341 -9.32 -14.83 -4.41
N SER A 342 -8.43 -14.62 -5.38
CA SER A 342 -7.78 -15.67 -6.16
C SER A 342 -6.38 -16.04 -5.65
N THR A 343 -5.77 -15.25 -4.77
CA THR A 343 -4.42 -15.52 -4.23
C THR A 343 -4.27 -15.10 -2.78
N LYS A 344 -3.69 -15.99 -1.97
CA LYS A 344 -3.39 -15.74 -0.54
C LYS A 344 -1.96 -15.22 -0.32
N ASN A 345 -1.21 -15.00 -1.40
CA ASN A 345 0.18 -14.56 -1.32
C ASN A 345 0.27 -13.04 -1.24
N LEU A 346 0.32 -12.54 0.00
CA LEU A 346 0.55 -11.12 0.26
C LEU A 346 2.04 -10.81 0.37
N ALA A 347 2.42 -9.68 -0.22
CA ALA A 347 3.72 -9.03 -0.05
C ALA A 347 3.56 -7.75 0.77
N SER A 348 4.65 -7.36 1.44
CA SER A 348 4.88 -5.97 1.84
C SER A 348 5.74 -5.28 0.78
N CYS A 349 5.83 -3.95 0.82
CA CYS A 349 6.63 -3.20 -0.16
C CYS A 349 8.13 -3.50 -0.09
N GLU A 350 8.65 -3.98 1.05
CA GLU A 350 10.05 -4.43 1.19
C GLU A 350 10.26 -5.85 0.67
N TYR A 351 9.27 -6.73 0.81
CA TYR A 351 9.43 -8.16 0.57
C TYR A 351 8.42 -8.61 -0.49
N TYR A 352 8.83 -8.54 -1.75
CA TYR A 352 7.95 -8.61 -2.92
C TYR A 352 8.34 -9.70 -3.93
N CYS A 353 9.47 -10.39 -3.77
CA CYS A 353 9.97 -11.31 -4.81
C CYS A 353 9.03 -12.48 -5.10
N HIS A 354 8.33 -13.01 -4.10
CA HIS A 354 7.36 -14.08 -4.30
C HIS A 354 6.11 -13.63 -5.06
N VAL A 355 5.82 -12.32 -5.08
CA VAL A 355 4.79 -11.76 -5.96
C VAL A 355 5.34 -11.57 -7.37
N LEU A 356 6.61 -11.16 -7.53
CA LEU A 356 7.27 -11.11 -8.86
C LEU A 356 7.39 -12.49 -9.52
N SER A 357 7.58 -13.56 -8.75
CA SER A 357 7.62 -14.92 -9.30
C SER A 357 6.30 -15.34 -9.93
N GLU A 358 5.18 -14.70 -9.56
CA GLU A 358 3.86 -14.98 -10.16
C GLU A 358 3.57 -14.14 -11.42
N PHE A 359 4.46 -13.21 -11.80
CA PHE A 359 4.26 -12.38 -12.99
C PHE A 359 4.51 -13.21 -14.26
N SER A 360 3.77 -12.93 -15.32
CA SER A 360 4.13 -13.42 -16.67
C SER A 360 5.48 -12.86 -17.12
N GLU A 361 6.13 -13.49 -18.11
CA GLU A 361 7.41 -12.98 -18.63
C GLU A 361 7.27 -11.57 -19.22
N GLN A 362 6.13 -11.26 -19.85
CA GLN A 362 5.84 -9.95 -20.43
C GLN A 362 5.70 -8.89 -19.34
N GLU A 363 4.95 -9.16 -18.28
CA GLU A 363 4.81 -8.27 -17.13
C GLU A 363 6.16 -8.07 -16.42
N LEU A 364 6.88 -9.16 -16.16
CA LEU A 364 8.17 -9.13 -15.49
C LEU A 364 9.21 -8.35 -16.31
N LYS A 365 9.23 -8.49 -17.64
CA LYS A 365 10.08 -7.66 -18.50
C LYS A 365 9.69 -6.18 -18.41
N ALA A 366 8.40 -5.86 -18.50
CA ALA A 366 7.92 -4.48 -18.48
C ALA A 366 8.26 -3.76 -17.18
N ILE A 367 8.03 -4.40 -16.03
CA ILE A 367 8.39 -3.82 -14.73
C ILE A 367 9.90 -3.65 -14.60
N MET A 368 10.71 -4.59 -15.09
CA MET A 368 12.17 -4.46 -15.01
C MET A 368 12.69 -3.32 -15.88
N GLU A 369 12.10 -3.09 -17.06
CA GLU A 369 12.46 -1.93 -17.88
C GLU A 369 12.14 -0.60 -17.18
N VAL A 370 10.98 -0.50 -16.52
CA VAL A 370 10.59 0.71 -15.77
C VAL A 370 11.43 0.87 -14.49
N GLY A 371 11.55 -0.18 -13.69
CA GLY A 371 12.24 -0.15 -12.39
C GLY A 371 13.75 0.07 -12.49
N THR A 372 14.37 -0.33 -13.61
CA THR A 372 15.78 -0.05 -13.88
C THR A 372 16.01 1.33 -14.53
N GLY A 373 14.94 2.04 -14.90
CA GLY A 373 15.00 3.30 -15.63
C GLY A 373 15.33 3.17 -17.12
N ARG A 374 15.29 1.95 -17.69
CA ARG A 374 15.41 1.73 -19.14
C ARG A 374 14.18 2.24 -19.91
N ALA A 375 13.04 2.34 -19.23
CA ALA A 375 11.83 3.01 -19.70
C ALA A 375 11.28 3.93 -18.60
N SER A 376 10.68 5.07 -18.98
CA SER A 376 10.03 5.97 -18.02
C SER A 376 8.66 5.47 -17.58
N TRP A 377 7.96 4.73 -18.46
CA TRP A 377 6.68 4.08 -18.24
C TRP A 377 6.43 3.00 -19.33
N LYS A 378 5.38 2.20 -19.17
CA LYS A 378 4.82 1.31 -20.20
C LYS A 378 3.29 1.38 -20.21
N ASP A 379 2.67 1.11 -21.35
CA ASP A 379 1.21 0.96 -21.44
C ASP A 379 0.78 -0.22 -20.56
N SER A 380 -0.20 0.03 -19.69
CA SER A 380 -0.70 -0.97 -18.74
C SER A 380 -1.45 -2.12 -19.38
N SER A 381 -1.66 -2.13 -20.71
CA SER A 381 -2.14 -3.31 -21.43
C SER A 381 -1.20 -4.52 -21.35
N VAL A 382 0.06 -4.33 -20.96
CA VAL A 382 0.99 -5.43 -20.67
C VAL A 382 0.66 -6.15 -19.36
N ILE A 383 -0.11 -5.52 -18.48
CA ILE A 383 -0.55 -6.07 -17.20
C ILE A 383 -1.86 -6.84 -17.41
N THR A 384 -1.83 -8.16 -17.24
CA THR A 384 -3.00 -9.02 -17.45
C THR A 384 -3.94 -8.97 -16.26
N HIS A 385 -3.37 -9.03 -15.05
CA HIS A 385 -4.08 -8.90 -13.78
C HIS A 385 -3.55 -7.71 -13.02
N TYR A 386 -4.46 -6.86 -12.55
CA TYR A 386 -4.07 -5.71 -11.74
C TYR A 386 -3.36 -6.17 -10.48
N LYS A 387 -2.31 -5.45 -10.08
CA LYS A 387 -1.54 -5.79 -8.88
C LYS A 387 -2.28 -5.18 -7.70
N GLU A 388 -3.05 -5.98 -6.99
CA GLU A 388 -3.96 -5.49 -5.95
C GLU A 388 -3.18 -4.88 -4.77
N CYS A 389 -3.74 -3.82 -4.20
CA CYS A 389 -3.24 -3.17 -2.99
C CYS A 389 -4.32 -3.19 -1.91
N GLN A 390 -4.01 -3.70 -0.72
CA GLN A 390 -4.85 -3.54 0.47
C GLN A 390 -4.24 -2.50 1.41
N ILE A 391 -4.87 -1.33 1.51
CA ILE A 391 -4.39 -0.16 2.24
C ILE A 391 -4.97 -0.21 3.65
N HIS A 392 -4.14 -0.47 4.65
CA HIS A 392 -4.57 -0.58 6.05
C HIS A 392 -4.66 0.80 6.69
N GLY A 393 -5.76 1.11 7.38
CA GLY A 393 -5.99 2.43 7.99
C GLY A 393 -6.75 3.41 7.09
N PRO A 394 -7.15 4.57 7.64
CA PRO A 394 -7.94 5.57 6.91
C PRO A 394 -7.17 6.15 5.72
N VAL A 395 -7.87 6.52 4.65
CA VAL A 395 -7.32 7.28 3.52
C VAL A 395 -7.94 8.68 3.56
N LYS A 396 -7.26 9.60 4.23
CA LYS A 396 -7.69 11.01 4.37
C LYS A 396 -7.40 11.74 3.08
N LEU A 397 -8.40 12.37 2.47
CA LEU A 397 -8.24 12.95 1.13
C LEU A 397 -7.18 14.06 1.11
N SER A 398 -7.19 14.93 2.12
CA SER A 398 -6.24 16.04 2.26
C SER A 398 -4.80 15.63 2.58
N GLN A 399 -4.59 14.40 3.05
CA GLN A 399 -3.27 13.91 3.47
C GLN A 399 -2.71 12.89 2.48
N ASN A 400 -3.56 12.01 1.96
CA ASN A 400 -3.13 10.83 1.23
C ASN A 400 -3.29 10.95 -0.28
N ILE A 401 -3.99 11.96 -0.80
CA ILE A 401 -4.07 12.16 -2.26
C ILE A 401 -2.90 13.02 -2.73
N LYS A 402 -2.12 12.47 -3.65
CA LYS A 402 -1.02 13.17 -4.33
C LYS A 402 -1.51 13.78 -5.64
N VAL A 403 -2.23 13.00 -6.43
CA VAL A 403 -2.76 13.41 -7.73
C VAL A 403 -4.19 12.93 -7.86
N ILE A 404 -5.06 13.77 -8.40
CA ILE A 404 -6.34 13.34 -8.95
C ILE A 404 -6.29 13.40 -10.48
N ALA A 405 -6.63 12.29 -11.13
CA ALA A 405 -6.44 12.11 -12.56
C ALA A 405 -7.77 11.83 -13.28
N PHE A 406 -8.01 12.60 -14.34
CA PHE A 406 -9.22 12.52 -15.17
C PHE A 406 -8.85 12.44 -16.65
N PRO A 407 -9.64 11.70 -17.47
CA PRO A 407 -9.47 11.71 -18.92
C PRO A 407 -9.91 13.06 -19.52
N ASN A 408 -9.25 13.48 -20.59
CA ASN A 408 -9.44 14.79 -21.23
C ASN A 408 -10.88 15.04 -21.73
N ASN A 409 -11.59 13.98 -22.13
CA ASN A 409 -12.99 14.08 -22.59
C ASN A 409 -13.97 14.49 -21.47
N LEU A 410 -13.59 14.34 -20.19
CA LEU A 410 -14.40 14.76 -19.04
C LEU A 410 -14.10 16.20 -18.59
N LYS A 411 -13.10 16.86 -19.18
CA LYS A 411 -12.62 18.17 -18.75
C LYS A 411 -13.68 19.27 -18.83
N SER A 412 -14.49 19.31 -19.89
CA SER A 412 -15.56 20.30 -20.04
C SER A 412 -16.62 20.20 -18.94
N LYS A 413 -16.85 19.00 -18.41
CA LYS A 413 -17.86 18.73 -17.37
C LYS A 413 -17.31 18.92 -15.95
N PHE A 414 -16.06 18.53 -15.71
CA PHE A 414 -15.53 18.40 -14.35
C PHE A 414 -14.40 19.36 -14.00
N ALA A 415 -13.89 20.18 -14.93
CA ALA A 415 -12.71 21.01 -14.69
C ALA A 415 -12.80 21.85 -13.41
N GLN A 416 -13.92 22.55 -13.18
CA GLN A 416 -14.10 23.39 -11.99
C GLN A 416 -14.06 22.55 -10.70
N LYS A 417 -14.88 21.50 -10.62
CA LYS A 417 -14.96 20.61 -9.44
C LYS A 417 -13.63 19.93 -9.14
N VAL A 418 -12.89 19.53 -10.17
CA VAL A 418 -11.57 18.90 -10.01
C VAL A 418 -10.53 19.87 -9.47
N GLN A 419 -10.56 21.13 -9.92
CA GLN A 419 -9.70 22.18 -9.36
C GLN A 419 -10.07 22.51 -7.91
N GLU A 420 -11.36 22.58 -7.60
CA GLU A 420 -11.85 22.77 -6.23
C GLU A 420 -11.40 21.64 -5.30
N PHE A 421 -11.59 20.38 -5.71
CA PHE A 421 -11.11 19.22 -4.97
C PHE A 421 -9.60 19.28 -4.72
N ALA A 422 -8.83 19.62 -5.76
CA ALA A 422 -7.37 19.72 -5.66
C ALA A 422 -6.91 20.82 -4.71
N PHE A 423 -7.62 21.95 -4.69
CA PHE A 423 -7.38 23.04 -3.75
C PHE A 423 -7.67 22.61 -2.30
N ILE A 424 -8.86 22.05 -2.04
CA ILE A 424 -9.27 21.60 -0.70
C ILE A 424 -8.32 20.54 -0.15
N ASN A 425 -7.90 19.61 -1.00
CA ASN A 425 -7.11 18.44 -0.59
C ASN A 425 -5.60 18.60 -0.82
N ASN A 426 -5.13 19.78 -1.23
CA ASN A 426 -3.73 20.07 -1.51
C ASN A 426 -3.05 18.98 -2.37
N CYS A 427 -3.69 18.65 -3.49
CA CYS A 427 -3.20 17.65 -4.44
C CYS A 427 -3.09 18.23 -5.86
N SER A 428 -2.34 17.55 -6.73
CA SER A 428 -2.19 17.98 -8.13
C SER A 428 -3.30 17.42 -9.01
N VAL A 429 -3.64 18.13 -10.08
CA VAL A 429 -4.56 17.64 -11.11
C VAL A 429 -3.78 17.09 -12.30
N ARG A 430 -4.17 15.91 -12.79
CA ARG A 430 -3.68 15.33 -14.05
C ARG A 430 -4.83 15.12 -15.02
N TRP A 431 -4.68 15.63 -16.24
CA TRP A 431 -5.58 15.34 -17.36
C TRP A 431 -4.83 14.45 -18.36
N PHE A 432 -5.45 13.37 -18.85
CA PHE A 432 -4.78 12.40 -19.75
C PHE A 432 -5.61 12.01 -20.98
#